data_AF-A0A1Z7ZZC3-F1
#
_entry.id   AF-A0A1Z7ZZC3-F1
#
_cell.length_a   1.000
_cell.length_b   1.000
_cell.length_c   1.000
_cell.angle_alpha   90.00
_cell.angle_beta   90.00
_cell.angle_gamma   90.00
#
_symmetry.space_group_name_H-M   'P 1'
#
loop_
_entity.id
_entity.type
_entity.pdbx_description
1 polymer ?
#
loop_
_entity_poly.entity_id
_entity_poly.type
_entity_poly.pdbx_seq_one_letter_code
_entity_poly.pdbx_strand_id
1 'polypeptide(L)'
;MELVVTSQELEPLPKRRLETQFVRPEGLLNSNYKNVAKCNLSSANTTSIFGIKQRVKSRRYQITSSIDTFLKLSVFVTVLAFIL
;
A
#
# COMPACT_ATOMS: atom_id res chain seq x y z
N MET A 1 -31.74 3.20 -7.08
CA MET A 1 -31.85 2.47 -8.36
C MET A 1 -31.74 1.00 -8.02
N GLU A 2 -32.87 0.36 -7.78
CA GLU A 2 -32.94 -1.10 -7.68
C GLU A 2 -32.69 -1.75 -9.04
N LEU A 3 -31.79 -2.74 -9.10
CA LEU A 3 -31.59 -3.55 -10.30
C LEU A 3 -32.77 -4.52 -10.42
N VAL A 4 -33.67 -4.24 -11.36
CA VAL A 4 -34.66 -5.19 -11.85
C VAL A 4 -33.94 -6.14 -12.82
N VAL A 5 -33.75 -7.39 -12.39
CA VAL A 5 -33.16 -8.45 -13.23
C VAL A 5 -34.29 -9.10 -14.01
N THR A 6 -34.45 -8.71 -15.27
CA THR A 6 -35.37 -9.37 -16.21
C THR A 6 -34.88 -10.80 -16.45
N SER A 7 -35.63 -11.79 -15.98
CA SER A 7 -35.38 -13.21 -16.22
C SER A 7 -35.68 -13.56 -17.67
N GLN A 8 -34.76 -13.20 -18.57
CA GLN A 8 -34.76 -13.71 -19.92
C GLN A 8 -34.10 -15.09 -19.91
N GLU A 9 -34.78 -16.09 -20.45
CA GLU A 9 -34.36 -17.49 -20.49
C GLU A 9 -33.01 -17.60 -21.23
N LEU A 10 -31.92 -17.57 -20.46
CA LEU A 10 -30.57 -17.71 -20.99
C LEU A 10 -30.35 -19.19 -21.32
N GLU A 11 -30.14 -19.47 -22.61
CA GLU A 11 -29.60 -20.75 -23.11
C GLU A 11 -28.49 -21.27 -22.18
N PRO A 12 -28.52 -22.56 -21.78
CA PRO A 12 -27.56 -23.09 -20.84
C PRO A 12 -26.15 -22.98 -21.43
N LEU A 13 -25.30 -22.19 -20.77
CA LEU A 13 -23.88 -22.05 -21.13
C LEU A 13 -23.24 -23.44 -21.28
N PRO A 14 -22.33 -23.62 -22.26
CA PRO A 14 -21.69 -24.91 -22.50
C PRO A 14 -21.06 -25.41 -21.21
N LYS A 15 -21.37 -26.66 -20.81
CA LYS A 15 -20.82 -27.32 -19.63
C LYS A 15 -19.30 -27.14 -19.63
N ARG A 16 -18.79 -26.22 -18.81
CA ARG A 16 -17.35 -26.06 -18.60
C ARG A 16 -16.83 -27.40 -18.11
N ARG A 17 -16.01 -28.07 -18.91
CA ARG A 17 -15.17 -29.16 -18.41
C ARG A 17 -14.34 -28.54 -17.29
N LEU A 18 -14.59 -28.98 -16.06
CA LEU A 18 -13.69 -28.71 -14.95
C LEU A 18 -12.37 -29.36 -15.35
N GLU A 19 -11.43 -28.55 -15.83
CA GLU A 19 -10.07 -29.01 -16.02
C GLU A 19 -9.60 -29.55 -14.67
N THR A 20 -9.30 -30.84 -14.63
CA THR A 20 -8.88 -31.58 -13.42
C THR A 20 -7.48 -31.21 -12.98
N GLN A 21 -6.92 -30.12 -13.50
CA GLN A 21 -5.67 -29.58 -13.03
C GLN A 21 -6.00 -28.56 -11.94
N PHE A 22 -5.82 -28.99 -10.69
CA PHE A 22 -5.86 -28.11 -9.53
C PHE A 22 -4.69 -27.12 -9.67
N VAL A 23 -4.89 -26.05 -10.43
CA VAL A 23 -3.96 -24.92 -10.45
C VAL A 23 -4.05 -24.33 -9.06
N ARG A 24 -3.04 -24.61 -8.23
CA ARG A 24 -2.93 -24.01 -6.91
C ARG A 24 -3.07 -22.50 -7.12
N PRO A 25 -4.07 -21.83 -6.55
CA PRO A 25 -4.18 -20.40 -6.70
C PRO A 25 -2.89 -19.84 -6.15
N GLU A 26 -2.07 -19.26 -7.03
CA GLU A 26 -0.95 -18.46 -6.58
C GLU A 26 -1.58 -17.40 -5.70
N GLY A 27 -1.27 -17.45 -4.39
CA GLY A 27 -1.94 -16.59 -3.43
C GLY A 27 -1.94 -15.15 -3.92
N LEU A 28 -3.01 -14.41 -3.63
CA LEU A 28 -3.23 -13.05 -4.16
C LEU A 28 -2.01 -12.12 -3.99
N LEU A 29 -1.17 -12.40 -2.99
CA LEU A 29 0.07 -11.71 -2.67
C LEU A 29 1.31 -12.53 -3.08
N ASN A 30 1.42 -12.89 -4.35
CA ASN A 30 2.61 -13.58 -4.89
C ASN A 30 3.77 -12.59 -5.18
N SER A 31 4.92 -13.14 -5.60
CA SER A 31 6.11 -12.34 -5.96
C SER A 31 5.86 -11.39 -7.13
N ASN A 32 5.00 -11.77 -8.08
CA ASN A 32 4.59 -10.93 -9.20
C ASN A 32 3.80 -9.72 -8.71
N TYR A 33 2.79 -9.94 -7.86
CA TYR A 33 2.02 -8.89 -7.21
C TYR A 33 2.92 -7.92 -6.45
N LYS A 34 3.91 -8.43 -5.70
CA LYS A 34 4.90 -7.60 -4.99
C LYS A 34 5.68 -6.69 -5.94
N ASN A 35 6.11 -7.19 -7.09
CA ASN A 35 6.84 -6.40 -8.07
C ASN A 35 5.97 -5.31 -8.68
N VAL A 36 4.74 -5.66 -9.10
CA VAL A 36 3.78 -4.68 -9.64
C VAL A 36 3.44 -3.60 -8.61
N ALA A 37 3.19 -3.98 -7.36
CA ALA A 37 2.91 -3.05 -6.28
C ALA A 37 4.09 -2.10 -6.01
N LYS A 38 5.33 -2.61 -6.02
CA LYS A 38 6.54 -1.78 -5.91
C LYS A 38 6.71 -0.82 -7.08
N CYS A 39 6.52 -1.30 -8.31
CA CYS A 39 6.59 -0.45 -9.50
C CYS A 39 5.57 0.68 -9.40
N ASN A 40 4.31 0.37 -9.11
CA ASN A 40 3.24 1.36 -8.96
C ASN A 40 3.48 2.35 -7.81
N LEU A 41 4.08 1.89 -6.71
CA LEU A 41 4.45 2.76 -5.60
C LEU A 41 5.56 3.75 -5.98
N SER A 42 6.52 3.32 -6.80
CA SER A 42 7.65 4.14 -7.26
C SER A 42 7.27 5.07 -8.42
N SER A 43 6.38 4.64 -9.32
CA SER A 43 5.90 5.41 -10.47
C SER A 43 4.60 6.18 -10.17
N ALA A 44 4.23 6.30 -8.89
CA ALA A 44 2.99 6.93 -8.47
C ALA A 44 2.87 8.34 -9.04
N ASN A 45 1.80 8.58 -9.81
CA ASN A 45 1.57 9.88 -10.43
C ASN A 45 1.36 10.94 -9.36
N THR A 46 2.24 11.95 -9.35
CA THR A 46 2.27 13.00 -8.34
C THR A 46 1.05 13.93 -8.35
N THR A 47 0.27 13.96 -9.44
CA THR A 47 -0.97 14.75 -9.56
C THR A 47 -2.21 13.96 -9.16
N SER A 48 -2.09 12.64 -8.98
CA SER A 48 -3.21 11.82 -8.52
C SER A 48 -3.48 12.00 -7.02
N ILE A 49 -4.73 11.85 -6.59
CA ILE A 49 -5.12 11.91 -5.17
C ILE A 49 -4.27 10.93 -4.33
N PHE A 50 -4.01 9.73 -4.85
CA PHE A 50 -3.17 8.73 -4.19
C PHE A 50 -1.72 9.22 -4.05
N GLY A 51 -1.13 9.75 -5.11
CA GLY A 51 0.24 10.27 -5.10
C GLY A 51 0.40 11.48 -4.17
N ILE A 52 -0.58 12.38 -4.13
CA ILE A 52 -0.62 13.52 -3.20
C ILE A 52 -0.66 13.02 -1.75
N LYS A 53 -1.58 12.09 -1.43
CA LYS A 53 -1.68 11.48 -0.09
C LYS A 53 -0.39 10.76 0.31
N GLN A 54 0.19 9.98 -0.60
CA GLN A 54 1.45 9.28 -0.38
C GLN A 54 2.60 10.25 -0.11
N ARG A 55 2.70 11.35 -0.87
CA ARG A 55 3.74 12.39 -0.69
C ARG A 55 3.62 13.09 0.66
N VAL A 56 2.41 13.48 1.07
CA VAL A 56 2.20 14.09 2.39
C VAL A 56 2.60 13.12 3.49
N LYS A 57 2.18 11.86 3.36
CA LYS A 57 2.50 10.81 4.33
C LYS A 57 4.02 10.55 4.40
N SER A 58 4.69 10.40 3.26
CA SER A 58 6.14 10.14 3.23
C SER A 58 6.95 11.29 3.83
N ARG A 59 6.58 12.54 3.57
CA ARG A 59 7.23 13.71 4.20
C ARG A 59 7.07 13.73 5.71
N ARG A 60 5.91 13.32 6.25
CA ARG A 60 5.70 13.24 7.70
C ARG A 60 6.56 12.15 8.36
N TYR A 61 6.77 11.02 7.70
CA TYR A 61 7.61 9.94 8.24
C TYR A 61 9.10 10.09 7.94
N GLN A 62 9.50 10.80 6.87
CA GLN A 62 10.92 11.15 6.62
C GLN A 62 11.43 12.18 7.61
N ILE A 63 10.56 13.08 8.08
CA ILE A 63 10.84 13.92 9.23
C ILE A 63 10.64 13.04 10.48
N THR A 64 11.42 11.96 10.62
CA THR A 64 11.80 11.51 11.96
C THR A 64 12.57 12.69 12.50
N SER A 65 11.92 13.45 13.37
CA SER A 65 12.30 14.81 13.66
C SER A 65 13.73 14.81 14.17
N SER A 66 14.70 15.18 13.33
CA SER A 66 16.07 15.39 13.78
C SER A 66 16.09 16.42 14.90
N ILE A 67 15.09 17.31 14.95
CA ILE A 67 14.82 18.20 16.08
C ILE A 67 14.66 17.43 17.40
N ASP A 68 13.99 16.28 17.41
CA ASP A 68 13.76 15.52 18.64
C ASP A 68 15.06 14.92 19.15
N THR A 69 15.92 14.45 18.24
CA THR A 69 17.24 13.92 18.60
C THR A 69 18.19 15.05 19.02
N PHE A 70 18.19 16.18 18.32
CA PHE A 70 18.98 17.36 18.69
C PHE A 70 18.55 17.94 20.03
N LEU A 71 17.24 18.02 20.30
CA LEU A 71 16.71 18.53 21.56
C LEU A 71 17.12 17.62 22.73
N LYS A 72 16.97 16.30 22.59
CA LYS A 72 17.41 15.34 23.60
C LYS A 72 18.92 15.42 23.86
N LEU A 73 19.73 15.51 22.80
CA LEU A 73 21.17 15.62 22.92
C LEU A 73 21.60 16.92 23.61
N SER A 74 20.96 18.05 23.27
CA SER A 74 21.23 19.35 23.90
C SER A 74 20.92 19.35 25.40
N VAL A 75 19.78 18.79 25.80
CA VAL A 75 19.44 18.62 27.22
C VAL A 75 20.45 17.73 27.94
N PHE A 76 20.88 16.64 27.32
CA PHE A 76 21.89 15.76 27.92
C PHE A 76 23.24 16.46 28.14
N VAL A 77 23.73 17.20 27.14
CA VAL A 77 25.00 17.94 27.22
C VAL A 77 24.95 19.04 28.28
N THR A 78 23.84 19.77 28.36
CA THR A 78 23.67 20.82 29.39
C THR A 78 23.68 20.23 30.79
N VAL A 79 22.94 19.14 31.04
CA VAL A 79 22.94 18.44 32.33
C VAL A 79 24.33 17.95 32.70
N LEU A 80 25.07 17.34 31.75
CA LEU A 80 26.46 16.93 31.97
C LEU A 80 27.38 18.09 32.34
N ALA A 81 27.24 19.23 31.67
CA ALA A 81 28.06 20.41 31.93
C ALA A 81 27.79 21.06 33.30
N PHE A 82 26.60 20.86 33.87
CA PHE A 82 26.27 21.33 35.23
C PHE A 82 26.64 20.32 36.33
N ILE A 83 26.77 19.04 35.99
CA ILE A 83 27.15 17.98 36.93
C ILE A 83 28.68 17.84 37.05
N LEU A 84 29.41 18.06 35.95
CA LEU A 84 30.87 18.06 35.89
C LEU A 84 31.46 19.31 36.54
#